data_AF-A0A952GH11-F1
#
_entry.id   AF-A0A952GH11-F1
#
_cell.length_a   1.000
_cell.length_b   1.000
_cell.length_c   1.000
_cell.angle_alpha   90.00
_cell.angle_beta   90.00
_cell.angle_gamma   90.00
#
_symmetry.space_group_name_H-M   'P 1'
#
loop_
_entity.id
_entity.type
_entity.pdbx_description
1 polymer ?
#
loop_
_entity_poly.entity_id
_entity_poly.type
_entity_poly.pdbx_seq_one_letter_code
_entity_poly.pdbx_strand_id
1 'polypeptide(L)'
;MDETNWTEIGDPEALVALLGEPQPRARDKVRRALTDLDRDWLAASPFCVLATAAADGSCDASPKGDPAGDLVHVIDERTIALAERPGNRR
;
A
#
# COMPACT_ATOMS: atom_id res chain seq x y z
N MET A 1 -32.11 7.19 9.53
CA MET A 1 -31.40 6.29 8.59
C MET A 1 -30.80 5.26 9.50
N ASP A 2 -31.32 4.03 9.48
CA ASP A 2 -30.96 2.99 10.45
C ASP A 2 -29.46 2.70 10.30
N GLU A 3 -28.69 2.80 11.39
CA GLU A 3 -27.23 2.67 11.39
C GLU A 3 -26.84 1.21 11.17
N THR A 4 -26.91 0.83 9.90
CA THR A 4 -26.22 -0.22 9.16
C THR A 4 -25.72 -1.43 9.95
N ASN A 5 -26.39 -2.55 9.71
CA ASN A 5 -26.11 -3.91 10.17
C ASN A 5 -24.83 -4.50 9.52
N TRP A 6 -23.68 -3.85 9.69
CA TRP A 6 -22.39 -4.38 9.23
C TRP A 6 -21.87 -5.44 10.19
N THR A 7 -21.46 -6.59 9.66
CA THR A 7 -20.72 -7.59 10.42
C THR A 7 -19.24 -7.22 10.42
N GLU A 8 -18.70 -6.93 11.59
CA GLU A 8 -17.27 -6.75 11.77
C GLU A 8 -16.54 -8.09 11.60
N ILE A 9 -15.45 -8.08 10.83
CA ILE A 9 -14.57 -9.24 10.63
C ILE A 9 -13.24 -8.91 11.31
N GLY A 10 -13.00 -9.53 12.47
CA GLY A 10 -11.82 -9.25 13.30
C GLY A 10 -10.62 -10.15 13.03
N ASP A 11 -10.80 -11.25 12.29
CA ASP A 11 -9.74 -12.23 12.05
C ASP A 11 -9.82 -12.88 10.65
N PRO A 12 -8.72 -13.47 10.16
CA PRO A 12 -8.69 -14.14 8.87
C PRO A 12 -9.63 -15.35 8.78
N GLU A 13 -9.85 -16.09 9.88
CA GLU A 13 -10.70 -17.28 9.90
C GLU A 13 -12.17 -16.94 9.59
N ALA A 14 -12.71 -15.89 10.21
CA ALA A 14 -14.04 -15.38 9.96
C ALA A 14 -14.19 -14.87 8.52
N LEU A 15 -13.14 -14.24 7.96
CA LEU A 15 -13.13 -13.81 6.57
C LEU A 15 -13.21 -15.00 5.60
N VAL A 16 -12.43 -16.05 5.86
CA VAL A 16 -12.43 -17.28 5.05
C VAL A 16 -13.76 -18.03 5.19
N ALA A 17 -14.37 -18.05 6.37
CA ALA A 17 -15.71 -18.64 6.54
C ALA A 17 -16.78 -17.92 5.71
N LEU A 18 -16.65 -16.60 5.54
CA LEU A 18 -17.59 -15.79 4.76
C LEU A 18 -17.36 -15.87 3.24
N LEU A 19 -16.09 -15.79 2.81
CA LEU A 19 -15.72 -15.63 1.39
C LEU A 19 -15.13 -16.89 0.74
N GLY A 20 -14.77 -17.89 1.54
CA GLY A 20 -14.08 -19.10 1.13
C GLY A 20 -12.56 -18.96 1.07
N GLU A 21 -11.91 -20.09 0.74
CA GLU A 21 -10.46 -20.14 0.56
C GLU A 21 -10.01 -19.37 -0.69
N PRO A 22 -8.99 -18.51 -0.61
CA PRO A 22 -8.50 -17.79 -1.78
C PRO A 22 -7.89 -18.77 -2.79
N GLN A 23 -8.11 -18.48 -4.08
CA GLN A 23 -7.56 -19.30 -5.17
C GLN A 23 -6.02 -19.33 -5.09
N PRO A 24 -5.37 -20.46 -5.46
CA PRO A 24 -3.91 -20.61 -5.36
C PRO A 24 -3.15 -19.44 -6.01
N ARG A 25 -3.56 -19.02 -7.22
CA ARG A 25 -2.93 -17.89 -7.91
C ARG A 25 -2.99 -16.56 -7.12
N ALA A 26 -4.09 -16.31 -6.41
CA ALA A 26 -4.26 -15.11 -5.60
C ALA A 26 -3.43 -15.17 -4.31
N ARG A 27 -3.25 -16.36 -3.74
CA ARG A 27 -2.40 -16.61 -2.57
C ARG A 27 -0.91 -16.49 -2.93
N ASP A 28 -0.52 -17.12 -4.03
CA ASP A 28 0.88 -17.34 -4.38
C ASP A 28 1.51 -16.15 -5.11
N LYS A 29 0.71 -15.20 -5.62
CA LYS A 29 1.24 -13.98 -6.27
C LYS A 29 1.95 -13.03 -5.31
N VAL A 30 1.84 -13.25 -4.00
CA VAL A 30 2.45 -12.38 -2.98
C VAL A 30 3.96 -12.59 -2.98
N ARG A 31 4.71 -11.52 -3.22
CA ARG A 31 6.17 -11.51 -3.24
C ARG A 31 6.68 -10.63 -2.11
N ARG A 32 7.77 -11.05 -1.48
CA ARG A 32 8.39 -10.29 -0.37
C ARG A 32 9.57 -9.42 -0.80
N ALA A 33 9.97 -9.48 -2.07
CA ALA A 33 11.11 -8.76 -2.61
C ALA A 33 10.76 -8.16 -3.96
N LEU A 34 11.39 -7.03 -4.27
CA LEU A 34 11.29 -6.33 -5.55
C LEU A 34 11.97 -7.13 -6.65
N THR A 35 11.25 -7.29 -7.75
CA THR A 35 11.77 -7.80 -9.03
C THR A 35 12.33 -6.64 -9.86
N ASP A 36 13.04 -6.97 -10.94
CA ASP A 36 13.54 -5.96 -11.89
C ASP A 36 12.39 -5.13 -12.47
N LEU A 37 11.24 -5.76 -12.76
CA LEU A 37 10.05 -5.04 -13.25
C LEU A 37 9.50 -4.06 -12.20
N ASP A 38 9.50 -4.42 -10.92
CA ASP A 38 9.05 -3.49 -9.87
C ASP A 38 10.02 -2.30 -9.77
N ARG A 39 11.34 -2.54 -9.91
CA ARG A 39 12.36 -1.49 -9.89
C ARG A 39 12.21 -0.54 -11.09
N ASP A 40 11.99 -1.07 -12.28
CA ASP A 40 11.74 -0.28 -13.49
C ASP A 40 10.48 0.57 -13.34
N TRP A 41 9.41 -0.01 -12.76
CA TRP A 41 8.17 0.70 -12.51
C TRP A 41 8.35 1.83 -11.49
N LEU A 42 9.06 1.58 -10.39
CA LEU A 42 9.38 2.60 -9.39
C LEU A 42 10.23 3.73 -9.99
N ALA A 43 11.24 3.40 -10.80
CA ALA A 43 12.08 4.38 -11.48
C ALA A 43 11.30 5.24 -12.48
N ALA A 44 10.30 4.66 -13.16
CA ALA A 44 9.45 5.40 -14.08
C ALA A 44 8.34 6.24 -13.41
N SER A 45 8.12 6.07 -12.10
CA SER A 45 6.99 6.67 -11.38
C SER A 45 7.35 8.04 -10.80
N PRO A 46 6.76 9.16 -11.29
CA PRO A 46 7.00 10.50 -10.75
C PRO A 46 6.04 10.88 -9.61
N PHE A 47 5.10 9.99 -9.27
CA PHE A 47 4.03 10.29 -8.32
C PHE A 47 3.57 9.03 -7.58
N CYS A 48 3.28 9.17 -6.28
CA CYS A 48 2.57 8.17 -5.51
C CYS A 48 1.67 8.81 -4.45
N VAL A 49 0.76 8.03 -3.87
CA VAL A 49 -0.01 8.42 -2.70
C VAL A 49 0.35 7.47 -1.57
N LEU A 50 0.86 8.01 -0.46
CA LEU A 50 1.14 7.24 0.75
C LEU A 50 -0.05 7.39 1.70
N ALA A 51 -0.70 6.26 1.99
CA ALA A 51 -1.79 6.22 2.96
C ALA A 51 -1.37 5.46 4.22
N THR A 52 -1.74 5.99 5.38
CA THR A 52 -1.48 5.38 6.69
C THR A 52 -2.71 5.46 7.56
N ALA A 53 -2.89 4.48 8.44
CA ALA A 53 -3.96 4.46 9.44
C ALA A 53 -3.38 4.56 10.85
N ALA A 54 -4.00 5.35 11.71
CA ALA A 54 -3.71 5.39 13.13
C ALA A 54 -4.41 4.23 13.86
N ALA A 55 -4.06 4.03 15.13
CA ALA A 55 -4.59 2.94 15.95
C ALA A 55 -6.12 3.03 16.19
N ASP A 56 -6.70 4.22 16.06
CA ASP A 56 -8.15 4.45 16.15
C ASP A 56 -8.89 4.24 14.82
N GLY A 57 -8.17 3.84 13.76
CA GLY A 57 -8.71 3.63 12.42
C GLY A 57 -8.83 4.90 11.56
N SER A 58 -8.44 6.07 12.07
CA SER A 58 -8.37 7.27 11.23
C SER A 58 -7.29 7.11 10.17
N CYS A 59 -7.61 7.48 8.92
CA CYS A 59 -6.70 7.34 7.77
C CYS A 59 -6.30 8.72 7.24
N ASP A 60 -5.03 8.87 6.90
CA ASP A 60 -4.52 10.01 6.13
C ASP A 60 -3.86 9.53 4.84
N ALA A 61 -3.93 10.33 3.79
CA ALA A 61 -3.33 10.04 2.50
C ALA A 61 -2.61 11.27 1.95
N SER A 62 -1.29 11.15 1.80
CA SER A 62 -0.43 12.24 1.36
C SER A 62 0.10 11.98 -0.06
N PRO A 63 -0.15 12.88 -1.04
CA PRO A 63 0.47 12.79 -2.36
C PRO A 63 1.96 13.13 -2.28
N LYS A 64 2.80 12.37 -2.98
CA LYS A 64 4.24 12.59 -3.13
C LYS A 64 4.59 12.68 -4.61
N GLY A 65 5.48 13.58 -4.97
CA GLY A 65 5.91 13.77 -6.35
C GLY A 65 7.33 14.32 -6.48
N ASP A 66 8.02 13.86 -7.51
CA ASP A 66 9.34 14.28 -7.98
C ASP A 66 9.47 13.86 -9.46
N PRO A 67 10.45 14.34 -10.24
CA PRO A 67 10.74 13.76 -11.55
C PRO A 67 10.93 12.23 -11.47
N ALA A 68 10.65 11.55 -12.58
CA ALA A 68 10.89 10.11 -12.66
C ALA A 68 12.36 9.79 -12.37
N GLY A 69 12.60 8.78 -11.53
CA GLY A 69 13.92 8.41 -11.03
C GLY A 69 14.32 9.07 -9.71
N ASP A 70 13.64 10.15 -9.30
CA ASP A 70 13.98 10.93 -8.11
C ASP A 70 13.01 10.73 -6.93
N LEU A 71 11.81 10.20 -7.17
CA LEU A 71 10.80 9.99 -6.12
C LEU A 71 11.11 8.81 -5.19
N VAL A 72 11.54 7.67 -5.76
CA VAL A 72 11.80 6.42 -5.01
C VAL A 72 13.25 6.01 -5.19
N HIS A 73 13.96 5.85 -4.08
CA HIS A 73 15.29 5.26 -4.06
C HIS A 73 15.23 3.84 -3.51
N VAL A 74 15.68 2.86 -4.30
CA VAL A 74 15.72 1.45 -3.87
C VAL A 74 17.03 1.19 -3.12
N ILE A 75 16.93 0.91 -1.83
CA ILE A 75 18.08 0.66 -0.96
C ILE A 75 18.55 -0.80 -1.10
N ASP A 76 17.61 -1.73 -1.10
CA ASP A 76 17.86 -3.17 -1.28
C ASP A 76 16.62 -3.86 -1.89
N GLU A 77 16.57 -5.19 -1.90
CA GLU A 77 15.44 -5.96 -2.45
C GLU A 77 14.13 -5.82 -1.68
N ARG A 78 14.13 -5.26 -0.47
CA ARG A 78 13.00 -5.18 0.47
C ARG A 78 12.78 -3.78 1.03
N THR A 79 13.72 -2.88 0.83
CA THR A 79 13.72 -1.55 1.43
C THR A 79 13.78 -0.48 0.34
N ILE A 80 12.87 0.49 0.43
CA ILE A 80 12.86 1.70 -0.39
C ILE A 80 12.86 2.94 0.51
N ALA A 81 13.38 4.04 -0.02
CA ALA A 81 13.21 5.38 0.53
C ALA A 81 12.34 6.20 -0.42
N LEU A 82 11.41 6.97 0.15
CA LEU A 82 10.55 7.92 -0.57
C LEU A 82 11.05 9.34 -0.31
N ALA A 83 11.17 10.14 -1.37
CA ALA A 83 11.51 11.55 -1.23
C ALA A 83 10.41 12.31 -0.47
N GLU A 84 10.78 12.98 0.62
CA GLU A 84 9.90 13.86 1.38
C GLU A 84 10.21 15.31 1.07
N ARG A 85 9.33 15.96 0.30
CA ARG A 85 9.47 17.37 -0.07
C ARG A 85 8.61 18.23 0.86
N PRO A 86 9.11 19.41 1.30
CA PRO A 86 8.28 20.32 2.07
C PRO A 86 6.99 20.64 1.32
N GLY A 87 5.85 20.27 1.91
CA GLY A 87 4.54 20.55 1.34
C GLY A 87 4.17 22.04 1.45
N ASN A 88 2.90 22.33 1.15
CA ASN A 88 2.39 23.71 1.04
C ASN A 88 2.26 24.48 2.38
N ARG A 89 2.67 23.89 3.53
CA ARG A 89 2.60 24.46 4.89
C ARG A 89 1.37 25.38 5.10
N ARG A 90 0.18 24.87 4.77
CA ARG A 90 -1.07 25.59 4.99
C ARG A 90 -1.61 25.33 6.39
#